data_AF-A0ABD5FDQ5-F1
#
_entry.id   AF-A0ABD5FDQ5-F1
#
_cell.length_a   1.000
_cell.length_b   1.000
_cell.length_c   1.000
_cell.angle_alpha   90.00
_cell.angle_beta   90.00
_cell.angle_gamma   90.00
#
_symmetry.space_group_name_H-M   'P 1'
#
loop_
_entity.id
_entity.type
_entity.pdbx_description
1 polymer ?
#
loop_
_entity_poly.entity_id
_entity_poly.type
_entity_poly.pdbx_seq_one_letter_code
_entity_poly.pdbx_strand_id
1 'polypeptide(L)'
;MHAIEKLIELMDFISEFRLRRLLIIIVITVTTINYLRIKRKRKKVSQEEEDIWIQETYSKDENGLYPWEADTDDHPSRIQDGSRRISSKWGPKRGRW
;
A
#
# COMPACT_ATOMS: atom_id res chain seq x y z
N MET A 1 -7.65 -23.26 41.51
CA MET A 1 -6.82 -24.45 41.25
C MET A 1 -6.84 -24.85 39.78
N HIS A 2 -8.01 -25.03 39.15
CA HIS A 2 -8.12 -25.48 37.75
C HIS A 2 -7.38 -24.66 36.67
N ALA A 3 -7.34 -23.33 36.78
CA ALA A 3 -6.64 -22.50 35.79
C ALA A 3 -5.11 -22.66 35.85
N ILE A 4 -4.58 -22.97 37.03
CA ILE A 4 -3.14 -23.15 37.26
C ILE A 4 -2.70 -24.52 36.74
N GLU A 5 -3.51 -25.56 36.96
CA GLU A 5 -3.28 -26.90 36.41
C GLU A 5 -3.19 -26.88 34.87
N LYS A 6 -4.12 -26.17 34.21
CA LYS A 6 -4.08 -26.00 32.74
C LYS A 6 -2.86 -25.24 32.25
N LEU A 7 -2.36 -24.26 33.03
CA LEU A 7 -1.14 -23.54 32.68
C LEU A 7 0.09 -24.43 32.79
N ILE A 8 0.14 -25.31 33.79
CA ILE A 8 1.24 -26.27 34.00
C ILE A 8 1.24 -27.34 32.89
N GLU A 9 0.10 -27.95 32.57
CA GLU A 9 -0.02 -28.90 31.45
C GLU A 9 0.43 -28.28 30.12
N LEU A 10 0.06 -27.02 29.89
CA LEU A 10 0.45 -26.29 28.69
C LEU A 10 1.96 -26.00 28.66
N MET A 11 2.57 -25.75 29.82
CA MET A 11 4.01 -25.52 29.96
C MET A 11 4.82 -26.81 29.75
N ASP A 12 4.33 -27.94 30.30
CA ASP A 12 4.94 -29.26 30.12
C ASP A 12 4.86 -29.71 28.66
N PHE A 13 3.71 -29.51 28.02
CA PHE A 13 3.53 -29.76 26.58
C PHE A 13 4.44 -28.90 25.70
N ILE A 14 4.66 -27.62 26.08
CA ILE A 14 5.59 -26.72 25.39
C ILE A 14 7.04 -27.19 25.56
N SER A 15 7.40 -27.77 26.71
CA SER A 15 8.75 -28.24 27.00
C SER A 15 9.13 -29.53 26.24
N GLU A 16 8.15 -30.42 25.98
CA GLU A 16 8.35 -31.62 25.16
C GLU A 16 8.62 -31.30 23.68
N PHE A 17 8.07 -30.19 23.20
CA PHE A 17 8.29 -29.74 21.84
C PHE A 17 9.68 -29.13 21.69
N ARG A 18 10.48 -29.70 20.76
CA ARG A 18 11.79 -29.12 20.37
C ARG A 18 11.63 -27.61 20.11
N LEU A 19 12.19 -26.76 20.98
CA LEU A 19 12.02 -25.30 20.98
C LEU A 19 12.14 -24.65 19.58
N ARG A 20 13.02 -25.20 18.73
CA ARG A 20 13.17 -24.77 17.32
C ARG A 20 11.88 -24.92 16.50
N ARG A 21 11.13 -26.00 16.67
CA ARG A 21 9.84 -26.23 16.00
C ARG A 21 8.77 -25.27 16.50
N LEU A 22 8.73 -24.99 17.80
CA LEU A 22 7.79 -24.00 18.37
C LEU A 22 8.06 -22.59 17.84
N LEU A 23 9.32 -22.17 17.79
CA LEU A 23 9.68 -20.87 17.20
C LEU A 23 9.24 -20.76 15.75
N ILE A 24 9.44 -21.79 14.94
CA ILE A 24 8.99 -21.81 13.53
C ILE A 24 7.47 -21.68 13.45
N ILE A 25 6.73 -22.43 14.26
CA ILE A 25 5.26 -22.37 14.29
C ILE A 25 4.78 -20.97 14.69
N ILE A 26 5.39 -20.36 15.70
CA ILE A 26 5.08 -19.01 16.17
C ILE A 26 5.33 -17.97 15.06
N VAL A 27 6.48 -18.04 14.38
CA VAL A 27 6.80 -17.12 13.28
C VAL A 27 5.79 -17.25 12.15
N ILE A 28 5.46 -18.48 11.74
CA ILE A 28 4.48 -18.73 10.67
C ILE A 28 3.08 -18.23 11.09
N THR A 29 2.66 -18.45 12.33
CA THR A 29 1.34 -17.98 12.80
C THR A 29 1.28 -16.45 12.84
N VAL A 30 2.30 -15.78 13.41
CA VAL A 30 2.33 -14.30 13.49
C VAL A 30 2.35 -13.67 12.09
N THR A 31 3.18 -14.19 11.18
CA THR A 31 3.25 -13.70 9.80
C THR A 31 1.93 -13.90 9.05
N THR A 32 1.29 -15.06 9.20
CA THR A 32 -0.01 -15.36 8.57
C THR A 32 -1.11 -14.44 9.07
N ILE A 33 -1.19 -14.21 10.38
CA ILE A 33 -2.17 -13.29 10.99
C ILE A 33 -1.96 -11.87 10.46
N ASN A 34 -0.72 -11.39 10.41
CA ASN A 34 -0.40 -10.06 9.87
C ASN A 34 -0.78 -9.92 8.40
N TYR A 35 -0.44 -10.92 7.58
CA TYR A 35 -0.80 -10.94 6.16
C TYR A 35 -2.31 -10.87 5.96
N LEU A 36 -3.08 -11.68 6.70
CA LEU A 36 -4.55 -11.67 6.62
C LEU A 36 -5.13 -10.33 7.10
N ARG A 37 -4.54 -9.72 8.14
CA ARG A 37 -4.95 -8.39 8.63
C ARG A 37 -4.73 -7.31 7.57
N ILE A 38 -3.56 -7.27 6.94
CA ILE A 38 -3.24 -6.32 5.88
C ILE A 38 -4.16 -6.53 4.67
N LYS A 39 -4.33 -7.79 4.25
CA LYS A 39 -5.20 -8.13 3.11
C LYS A 39 -6.65 -7.70 3.36
N ARG A 40 -7.16 -7.87 4.59
CA ARG A 40 -8.51 -7.41 4.97
C ARG A 40 -8.62 -5.89 4.99
N LYS A 41 -7.61 -5.18 5.50
CA LYS A 41 -7.56 -3.71 5.49
C LYS A 41 -7.57 -3.17 4.06
N ARG A 42 -6.72 -3.71 3.18
CA ARG A 42 -6.64 -3.28 1.77
C ARG A 42 -7.92 -3.56 0.97
N LYS A 43 -8.70 -4.58 1.34
CA LYS A 43 -9.99 -4.89 0.69
C LYS A 43 -11.11 -3.92 1.12
N LYS A 44 -10.89 -3.08 2.14
CA LYS A 44 -11.91 -2.26 2.78
C LYS A 44 -11.52 -0.79 2.88
N VAL A 45 -10.71 -0.26 1.97
CA VAL A 45 -10.72 1.21 1.85
C VAL A 45 -12.08 1.53 1.23
N SER A 46 -13.00 2.01 2.07
CA SER A 46 -14.30 2.49 1.61
C SER A 46 -14.03 3.67 0.68
N GLN A 47 -14.89 3.88 -0.32
CA GLN A 47 -14.81 5.08 -1.15
C GLN A 47 -14.78 6.35 -0.28
N GLU A 48 -15.49 6.34 0.85
CA GLU A 48 -15.47 7.41 1.85
C GLU A 48 -14.10 7.63 2.51
N GLU A 49 -13.32 6.56 2.77
CA GLU A 49 -11.97 6.69 3.34
C GLU A 49 -10.97 7.20 2.29
N GLU A 50 -11.15 6.81 1.03
CA GLU A 50 -10.37 7.35 -0.10
C GLU A 50 -10.68 8.84 -0.29
N ASP A 51 -11.95 9.23 -0.24
CA ASP A 51 -12.39 10.63 -0.38
C ASP A 51 -11.85 11.52 0.74
N ILE A 52 -11.82 11.03 1.99
CA ILE A 52 -11.20 11.74 3.12
C ILE A 52 -9.70 11.92 2.88
N TRP A 53 -9.00 10.84 2.49
CA TRP A 53 -7.56 10.91 2.24
C TRP A 53 -7.21 11.85 1.08
N ILE A 54 -8.04 11.86 0.03
CA ILE A 54 -7.94 12.77 -1.11
C ILE A 54 -8.11 14.22 -0.66
N GLN A 55 -9.13 14.53 0.16
CA GLN A 55 -9.36 15.87 0.70
C GLN A 55 -8.24 16.33 1.64
N GLU A 56 -7.66 15.43 2.44
CA GLU A 56 -6.54 15.74 3.34
C GLU A 56 -5.23 15.99 2.57
N THR A 57 -5.01 15.27 1.47
CA THR A 57 -3.74 15.31 0.72
C THR A 57 -3.74 16.40 -0.36
N TYR A 58 -4.88 16.68 -0.96
CA TYR A 58 -5.01 17.59 -2.10
C TYR A 58 -6.05 18.67 -1.83
N SER A 59 -5.67 19.92 -2.09
CA SER A 59 -6.62 21.04 -2.08
C SER A 59 -7.17 21.27 -3.49
N LYS A 60 -8.44 21.67 -3.56
CA LYS A 60 -9.07 22.13 -4.81
C LYS A 60 -8.50 23.49 -5.21
N ASP A 61 -8.45 23.74 -6.50
CA ASP A 61 -8.07 25.04 -7.04
C ASP A 61 -9.20 26.09 -6.88
N GLU A 62 -8.96 27.33 -7.34
CA GLU A 62 -9.94 28.43 -7.28
C GLU A 62 -11.24 28.14 -8.06
N ASN A 63 -11.17 27.20 -9.01
CA ASN A 63 -12.31 26.76 -9.82
C ASN A 63 -13.06 25.59 -9.15
N GLY A 64 -12.55 25.06 -8.03
CA GLY A 64 -13.14 23.96 -7.27
C GLY A 64 -12.80 22.57 -7.81
N LEU A 65 -11.81 22.47 -8.71
CA LEU A 65 -11.38 21.22 -9.33
C LEU A 65 -10.17 20.64 -8.61
N TYR A 66 -10.12 19.30 -8.53
CA TYR A 66 -8.87 18.61 -8.18
C TYR A 66 -7.87 18.66 -9.35
N PRO A 67 -6.56 18.49 -9.09
CA PRO A 67 -5.53 18.55 -10.14
C PRO A 67 -5.73 17.59 -11.32
N TRP A 68 -6.37 16.45 -11.10
CA TRP A 68 -6.71 15.46 -12.16
C TRP A 68 -8.09 15.70 -12.80
N GLU A 69 -8.91 16.57 -12.22
CA GLU A 69 -10.18 17.02 -12.82
C GLU A 69 -9.96 18.23 -13.72
N ALA A 70 -8.88 19.00 -13.49
CA ALA A 70 -8.51 20.14 -14.31
C ALA A 70 -8.36 19.73 -15.79
N ASP A 71 -8.78 20.64 -16.68
CA ASP A 71 -8.70 20.43 -18.13
C ASP A 71 -7.24 20.24 -18.55
N THR A 72 -6.90 19.00 -18.89
CA THR A 72 -5.59 18.56 -19.37
C THR A 72 -5.63 18.28 -20.87
N ASP A 73 -6.55 18.92 -21.61
CA ASP A 73 -6.65 18.76 -23.05
C ASP A 73 -5.40 19.29 -23.77
N ASP A 74 -4.48 18.36 -24.05
CA ASP A 74 -3.27 18.56 -24.83
C ASP A 74 -3.51 18.45 -26.35
N HIS A 75 -4.75 18.63 -26.83
CA HIS A 75 -5.04 18.52 -28.25
C HIS A 75 -4.15 19.47 -29.08
N PRO A 76 -3.58 19.01 -30.21
CA PRO A 76 -2.62 19.78 -31.00
C PRO A 76 -3.15 21.13 -31.50
N SER A 77 -4.48 21.31 -31.57
CA SER A 77 -5.09 22.60 -31.94
C SER A 77 -5.02 23.68 -30.84
N ARG A 78 -4.74 23.31 -29.58
CA ARG A 78 -4.59 24.26 -28.46
C ARG A 78 -3.14 24.67 -28.23
N ILE A 79 -2.21 24.00 -28.90
CA ILE A 79 -0.78 24.28 -28.84
C ILE A 79 -0.51 25.57 -29.63
N GLN A 80 0.21 26.52 -29.03
CA GLN A 80 0.58 27.76 -29.74
C GLN A 80 1.46 27.45 -30.96
N ASP A 81 1.18 28.10 -32.09
CA ASP A 81 1.86 27.90 -33.40
C ASP A 81 3.39 28.13 -33.35
N GLY A 82 3.90 28.80 -32.32
CA GLY A 82 5.33 29.04 -32.10
C GLY A 82 6.00 28.11 -31.09
N SER A 83 5.24 27.21 -30.46
CA SER A 83 5.78 26.30 -29.46
C SER A 83 6.76 25.31 -30.10
N ARG A 84 7.92 25.12 -29.47
CA ARG A 84 8.94 24.19 -29.95
C ARG A 84 8.90 22.93 -29.12
N ARG A 85 9.09 21.78 -29.77
CA ARG A 85 9.28 20.50 -29.09
C ARG A 85 10.41 20.64 -28.06
N ILE A 86 10.13 20.28 -26.82
CA ILE A 86 11.17 20.12 -25.79
C ILE A 86 12.09 18.98 -26.25
N SER A 87 13.28 19.32 -26.73
CA SER A 87 14.29 18.31 -27.07
C SER A 87 14.95 17.86 -25.77
N SER A 88 14.62 16.65 -25.27
CA SER A 88 15.39 16.07 -24.17
C SER A 88 16.77 15.68 -24.70
N LYS A 89 17.76 16.55 -24.48
CA LYS A 89 19.18 16.19 -24.67
C LYS A 89 19.68 15.27 -23.56
N TRP A 90 18.92 15.14 -22.48
CA TRP A 90 19.28 14.40 -21.27
C TRP A 90 18.42 13.13 -21.17
N GLY A 91 18.99 12.02 -21.59
CA GLY A 91 18.37 10.70 -21.53
C GLY A 91 19.21 9.67 -22.30
N PRO A 92 19.28 8.41 -21.85
CA PRO A 92 19.99 7.38 -22.58
C PRO A 92 19.36 7.23 -23.97
N LYS A 93 20.12 7.54 -25.01
CA LYS A 93 19.70 7.30 -26.40
C LYS A 93 19.53 5.79 -26.54
N ARG A 94 18.30 5.34 -26.80
CA ARG A 94 18.05 3.92 -27.09
C ARG A 94 18.93 3.53 -28.27
N GLY A 95 19.80 2.54 -28.06
CA GLY A 95 20.65 1.99 -29.11
C GLY A 95 19.79 1.46 -30.25
N ARG A 96 20.25 1.67 -31.48
CA ARG A 96 19.65 1.06 -32.68
C ARG A 96 19.86 -0.45 -32.54
N TRP A 97 18.78 -1.21 -32.39
CA TRP A 97 18.78 -2.65 -32.63
C TRP A 97 18.82 -2.87 -34.14
#